data_AF-A0A8T4UW30-F1
#
_entry.id   AF-A0A8T4UW30-F1
#
_cell.length_a   1.000
_cell.length_b   1.000
_cell.length_c   1.000
_cell.angle_alpha   90.00
_cell.angle_beta   90.00
_cell.angle_gamma   90.00
#
_symmetry.space_group_name_H-M   'P 1'
#
loop_
_entity.id
_entity.type
_entity.pdbx_description
1 polymer ?
#
loop_
_entity_poly.entity_id
_entity_poly.type
_entity_poly.pdbx_seq_one_letter_code
_entity_poly.pdbx_strand_id
1 'polypeptide(L)'
;MHYTILDCYTDEASGLGVPPYLGTYPRYIYGKLKQEGHDVTYITIDDLRLWKVYHKKKKETPEHEKTNILIYNTTKNDAEEVLQTTDVLIVVLGVHVPGKYLTALPGTLREVTAHIRDLPMKKILTGPAVFGTQLEGGKVSETFKEGIFDEVIDYSASFEELNEYALIGAEILDQIPDKRVIEIETGRGCKVGKCSFCTEPIKSKFINRKMEDVVKEVQSFYNHGARFFRLGKQADFYASDRPIELLKQIRKNCPKIEVLQIDNVNPNSVIAPGGEEITKAIVEYCTAGNIAAFGVESFDPEVVRANLLNTAPLMAMKAICIINKYGAERGGNGMPKFLPGINIIFGLLNESKETHQKNMGSLQQIMTGGLMLRRINIRQVAVLPNTFLEKHGGQKYFHKNKKYYWKWRNEIRQKIDNPMLERILPKGTILSEVWTEMYDGKTTFCRQMGTYPLVIGIKGRIPLKQKIKVRVMGYMLRSIVGETVE
;
A
#
# COMPACT_ATOMS: atom_id res chain seq x y z
N MET A 1 -23.51 -5.69 23.28
CA MET A 1 -22.69 -4.49 23.39
C MET A 1 -22.55 -3.87 22.01
N HIS A 2 -22.49 -2.55 21.94
CA HIS A 2 -22.22 -1.79 20.74
C HIS A 2 -20.73 -1.45 20.67
N TYR A 3 -20.05 -2.02 19.70
CA TYR A 3 -18.64 -1.76 19.41
C TYR A 3 -18.52 -0.77 18.24
N THR A 4 -17.64 0.21 18.38
CA THR A 4 -17.29 1.11 17.28
C THR A 4 -15.84 0.94 16.90
N ILE A 5 -15.59 0.62 15.64
CA ILE A 5 -14.25 0.61 15.03
C ILE A 5 -13.98 1.99 14.46
N LEU A 6 -13.00 2.69 15.03
CA LEU A 6 -12.44 3.93 14.50
C LEU A 6 -11.18 3.61 13.68
N ASP A 7 -11.30 3.56 12.37
CA ASP A 7 -10.17 3.37 11.47
C ASP A 7 -9.45 4.69 11.20
N CYS A 8 -8.25 4.81 11.78
CA CYS A 8 -7.34 5.93 11.58
C CYS A 8 -6.41 5.72 10.37
N TYR A 9 -6.70 4.71 9.57
CA TYR A 9 -5.93 4.17 8.48
C TYR A 9 -4.60 3.53 8.92
N THR A 10 -4.21 2.50 8.18
CA THR A 10 -2.96 1.77 8.41
C THR A 10 -2.11 1.74 7.15
N ASP A 11 -0.79 1.81 7.29
CA ASP A 11 0.15 1.62 6.18
C ASP A 11 1.38 0.86 6.65
N GLU A 12 1.52 -0.38 6.19
CA GLU A 12 2.63 -1.28 6.48
C GLU A 12 3.36 -1.64 5.19
N ALA A 13 4.60 -2.16 5.30
CA ALA A 13 5.39 -2.51 4.13
C ALA A 13 4.73 -3.55 3.22
N SER A 14 3.88 -4.42 3.77
CA SER A 14 3.16 -5.45 3.04
C SER A 14 1.67 -5.14 2.86
N GLY A 15 1.08 -4.21 3.61
CA GLY A 15 -0.37 -4.00 3.64
C GLY A 15 -0.77 -2.54 3.54
N LEU A 16 -1.73 -2.24 2.67
CA LEU A 16 -2.25 -0.88 2.45
C LEU A 16 -3.64 -0.72 3.05
N GLY A 17 -3.84 0.29 3.89
CA GLY A 17 -5.13 0.60 4.52
C GLY A 17 -5.54 2.07 4.42
N VAL A 18 -4.76 2.93 3.77
CA VAL A 18 -5.12 4.34 3.53
C VAL A 18 -5.96 4.45 2.25
N PRO A 19 -7.07 5.22 2.21
CA PRO A 19 -7.86 5.40 1.00
C PRO A 19 -7.02 5.64 -0.27
N PRO A 20 -7.32 4.92 -1.37
CA PRO A 20 -8.56 4.20 -1.64
C PRO A 20 -8.59 2.74 -1.15
N TYR A 21 -7.60 2.29 -0.38
CA TYR A 21 -7.56 0.91 0.13
C TYR A 21 -8.42 0.73 1.38
N LEU A 22 -8.94 -0.49 1.59
CA LEU A 22 -9.51 -0.93 2.86
C LEU A 22 -8.60 -2.03 3.43
N GLY A 23 -7.90 -1.71 4.53
CA GLY A 23 -6.89 -2.58 5.14
C GLY A 23 -7.49 -3.79 5.86
N THR A 24 -6.66 -4.72 6.32
CA THR A 24 -7.13 -5.99 6.91
C THR A 24 -7.73 -5.84 8.31
N TYR A 25 -7.12 -5.00 9.17
CA TYR A 25 -7.50 -4.87 10.58
C TYR A 25 -8.98 -4.54 10.78
N PRO A 26 -9.56 -3.46 10.20
CA PRO A 26 -10.95 -3.11 10.48
C PRO A 26 -11.92 -4.22 10.04
N ARG A 27 -11.64 -4.89 8.92
CA ARG A 27 -12.48 -5.95 8.34
C ARG A 27 -12.49 -7.20 9.23
N TYR A 28 -11.33 -7.57 9.77
CA TYR A 28 -11.20 -8.75 10.62
C TYR A 28 -11.78 -8.53 12.01
N ILE A 29 -11.54 -7.35 12.60
CA ILE A 29 -12.18 -6.97 13.87
C ILE A 29 -13.69 -6.93 13.71
N TYR A 30 -14.18 -6.34 12.61
CA TYR A 30 -15.61 -6.32 12.29
C TYR A 30 -16.20 -7.72 12.22
N GLY A 31 -15.60 -8.61 11.43
CA GLY A 31 -16.06 -9.99 11.29
C GLY A 31 -16.09 -10.71 12.64
N LYS A 32 -15.02 -10.61 13.44
CA LYS A 32 -14.92 -11.27 14.75
C LYS A 32 -16.04 -10.84 15.69
N LEU A 33 -16.23 -9.54 15.86
CA LEU A 33 -17.27 -8.99 16.75
C LEU A 33 -18.69 -9.34 16.27
N LYS A 34 -18.93 -9.34 14.95
CA LYS A 34 -20.21 -9.78 14.39
C LYS A 34 -20.46 -11.26 14.62
N GLN A 35 -19.44 -12.11 14.50
CA GLN A 35 -19.52 -13.54 14.82
C GLN A 35 -19.86 -13.77 16.30
N GLU A 36 -19.32 -12.94 17.20
CA GLU A 36 -19.61 -12.93 18.63
C GLU A 36 -21.02 -12.37 18.97
N GLY A 37 -21.80 -11.97 17.97
CA GLY A 37 -23.18 -11.48 18.13
C GLY A 37 -23.28 -10.03 18.60
N HIS A 38 -22.23 -9.23 18.41
CA HIS A 38 -22.23 -7.81 18.78
C HIS A 38 -22.80 -6.91 17.67
N ASP A 39 -23.26 -5.73 18.08
CA ASP A 39 -23.54 -4.64 17.15
C ASP A 39 -22.24 -3.88 16.88
N VAL A 40 -21.94 -3.62 15.60
CA VAL A 40 -20.63 -3.13 15.18
C VAL A 40 -20.79 -2.00 14.17
N THR A 41 -20.34 -0.82 14.58
CA THR A 41 -20.29 0.37 13.73
C THR A 41 -18.85 0.65 13.30
N TYR A 42 -18.68 1.08 12.07
CA TYR A 42 -17.41 1.46 11.47
C TYR A 42 -17.44 2.96 11.15
N ILE A 43 -16.47 3.69 11.70
CA ILE A 43 -16.21 5.09 11.37
C ILE A 43 -14.73 5.27 11.04
N THR A 44 -14.41 6.36 10.37
CA THR A 44 -13.04 6.74 10.03
C THR A 44 -12.58 7.95 10.83
N ILE A 45 -11.28 8.21 10.82
CA ILE A 45 -10.73 9.48 11.33
C ILE A 45 -11.34 10.70 10.63
N ASP A 46 -11.77 10.57 9.38
CA ASP A 46 -12.46 11.63 8.64
C ASP A 46 -13.82 11.97 9.28
N ASP A 47 -14.57 10.98 9.76
CA ASP A 47 -15.84 11.18 10.47
C ASP A 47 -15.62 11.86 11.82
N LEU A 48 -14.59 11.42 12.57
CA LEU A 48 -14.23 12.03 13.85
C LEU A 48 -13.79 13.49 13.69
N ARG A 49 -12.97 13.79 12.66
CA ARG A 49 -12.59 15.17 12.32
C ARG A 49 -13.80 16.00 11.92
N LEU A 50 -14.70 15.45 11.10
CA LEU A 50 -15.92 16.15 10.70
C LEU A 50 -16.73 16.59 11.93
N TRP A 51 -16.86 15.72 12.93
CA TRP A 51 -17.52 16.08 14.18
C TRP A 51 -16.69 17.04 15.06
N LYS A 52 -15.51 16.63 15.52
CA LYS A 52 -14.75 17.32 16.57
C LYS A 52 -14.04 18.60 16.10
N VAL A 53 -13.71 18.70 14.81
CA VAL A 53 -12.95 19.84 14.25
C VAL A 53 -13.82 20.72 13.36
N TYR A 54 -14.67 20.10 12.54
CA TYR A 54 -15.50 20.82 11.57
C TYR A 54 -16.95 21.03 12.02
N HIS A 55 -17.32 20.59 13.23
CA HIS A 55 -18.66 20.77 13.80
C HIS A 55 -19.78 20.29 12.86
N LYS A 56 -19.60 19.12 12.25
CA LYS A 56 -20.50 18.49 11.27
C LYS A 56 -20.71 19.28 9.98
N LYS A 57 -19.88 20.29 9.69
CA LYS A 57 -20.00 21.12 8.49
C LYS A 57 -19.04 20.66 7.41
N LYS A 58 -19.57 19.99 6.38
CA LYS A 58 -18.85 19.70 5.14
C LYS A 58 -19.23 20.73 4.09
N LYS A 59 -18.33 21.68 3.81
CA LYS A 59 -18.52 22.69 2.76
C LYS A 59 -18.17 22.11 1.40
N GLU A 60 -18.91 22.51 0.37
CA GLU A 60 -18.48 22.29 -1.01
C GLU A 60 -17.12 22.97 -1.23
N THR A 61 -16.28 22.36 -2.07
CA THR A 61 -14.93 22.89 -2.34
C THR A 61 -15.04 24.02 -3.36
N PRO A 62 -14.75 25.29 -3.01
CA PRO A 62 -14.75 26.39 -3.97
C PRO A 62 -13.78 26.15 -5.15
N GLU A 63 -14.01 26.83 -6.28
CA GLU A 63 -13.22 26.64 -7.51
C GLU A 63 -11.72 26.90 -7.38
N HIS A 64 -11.30 27.67 -6.38
CA HIS A 64 -9.90 28.01 -6.13
C HIS A 64 -9.29 27.21 -4.96
N GLU A 65 -10.09 26.47 -4.19
CA GLU A 65 -9.61 25.77 -3.00
C GLU A 65 -9.32 24.29 -3.27
N LYS A 66 -8.39 23.74 -2.52
CA LYS A 66 -8.09 22.31 -2.56
C LYS A 66 -9.22 21.50 -1.90
N THR A 67 -9.52 20.32 -2.43
CA THR A 67 -10.44 19.39 -1.75
C THR A 67 -9.96 19.09 -0.33
N ASN A 68 -10.85 19.21 0.64
CA ASN A 68 -10.52 18.92 2.03
C ASN A 68 -10.42 17.41 2.28
N ILE A 69 -9.21 16.87 2.10
CA ILE A 69 -8.89 15.45 2.28
C ILE A 69 -8.96 14.96 3.74
N LEU A 70 -9.18 15.85 4.70
CA LEU A 70 -9.30 15.51 6.12
C LEU A 70 -10.69 14.97 6.49
N ILE A 71 -11.70 15.24 5.66
CA ILE A 71 -13.10 14.85 5.85
C ILE A 71 -13.70 14.26 4.55
N TYR A 72 -12.84 13.71 3.69
CA TYR A 72 -13.21 13.29 2.34
C TYR A 72 -13.82 11.89 2.31
N ASN A 73 -13.33 11.00 3.17
CA ASN A 73 -13.60 9.57 3.19
C ASN A 73 -14.59 9.16 4.28
N THR A 74 -15.54 10.04 4.61
CA THR A 74 -16.57 9.81 5.65
C THR A 74 -17.42 8.59 5.34
N THR A 75 -17.86 7.90 6.39
CA THR A 75 -18.77 6.74 6.33
C THR A 75 -20.23 7.18 6.23
N LYS A 76 -21.16 6.22 6.24
CA LYS A 76 -22.59 6.50 6.35
C LYS A 76 -23.02 6.83 7.78
N ASN A 77 -22.12 6.72 8.75
CA ASN A 77 -22.43 6.80 10.16
C ASN A 77 -22.01 8.17 10.73
N ASP A 78 -22.88 8.80 11.53
CA ASP A 78 -22.57 10.05 12.22
C ASP A 78 -21.75 9.77 13.49
N ALA A 79 -20.52 10.27 13.53
CA ALA A 79 -19.59 9.97 14.62
C ALA A 79 -20.08 10.45 16.00
N GLU A 80 -20.86 11.52 16.10
CA GLU A 80 -21.39 12.00 17.39
C GLU A 80 -22.45 11.04 17.93
N GLU A 81 -23.42 10.68 17.09
CA GLU A 81 -24.53 9.79 17.47
C GLU A 81 -24.03 8.39 17.83
N VAL A 82 -23.11 7.86 17.02
CA VAL A 82 -22.51 6.54 17.23
C VAL A 82 -21.69 6.51 18.52
N LEU A 83 -20.82 7.49 18.75
CA LEU A 83 -19.93 7.47 19.91
C LEU A 83 -20.68 7.73 21.23
N GLN A 84 -21.85 8.35 21.20
CA GLN A 84 -22.73 8.46 22.39
C GLN A 84 -23.34 7.13 22.84
N THR A 85 -23.54 6.19 21.90
CA THR A 85 -24.15 4.87 22.17
C THR A 85 -23.13 3.74 22.18
N THR A 86 -21.83 4.07 22.06
CA THR A 86 -20.74 3.08 21.99
C THR A 86 -20.37 2.59 23.39
N ASP A 87 -20.38 1.27 23.60
CA ASP A 87 -19.87 0.64 24.81
C ASP A 87 -18.33 0.49 24.78
N VAL A 88 -17.78 0.14 23.61
CA VAL A 88 -16.34 -0.08 23.41
C VAL A 88 -15.88 0.55 22.09
N LEU A 89 -14.90 1.44 22.17
CA LEU A 89 -14.24 2.06 21.02
C LEU A 89 -12.92 1.35 20.71
N ILE A 90 -12.83 0.73 19.54
CA ILE A 90 -11.60 0.12 19.03
C ILE A 90 -10.94 1.08 18.04
N VAL A 91 -9.76 1.58 18.38
CA VAL A 91 -8.97 2.48 17.55
C VAL A 91 -7.93 1.69 16.76
N VAL A 92 -8.11 1.62 15.44
CA VAL A 92 -7.17 0.99 14.53
C VAL A 92 -6.24 2.06 13.99
N LEU A 93 -4.94 2.00 14.32
CA LEU A 93 -3.97 3.02 13.94
C LEU A 93 -2.61 2.41 13.66
N GLY A 94 -1.87 2.96 12.69
CA GLY A 94 -0.44 2.66 12.55
C GLY A 94 0.11 2.88 11.15
N VAL A 95 1.11 3.75 11.04
CA VAL A 95 1.87 3.97 9.80
C VAL A 95 3.33 3.58 10.07
N HIS A 96 3.80 2.52 9.42
CA HIS A 96 5.19 2.07 9.45
C HIS A 96 5.96 2.48 8.19
N VAL A 97 5.27 2.80 7.10
CA VAL A 97 5.87 3.28 5.85
C VAL A 97 5.31 4.65 5.48
N PRO A 98 5.87 5.73 6.05
CA PRO A 98 5.42 7.10 5.78
C PRO A 98 5.29 7.42 4.29
N GLY A 99 4.13 7.92 3.89
CA GLY A 99 3.80 8.26 2.51
C GLY A 99 3.11 9.61 2.37
N LYS A 100 3.11 10.15 1.14
CA LYS A 100 2.21 11.25 0.77
C LYS A 100 0.99 10.64 0.09
N TYR A 101 -0.14 10.66 0.78
CA TYR A 101 -1.40 10.15 0.28
C TYR A 101 -2.15 11.23 -0.49
N LEU A 102 -2.87 10.84 -1.54
CA LEU A 102 -3.57 11.80 -2.39
C LEU A 102 -4.85 12.30 -1.72
N THR A 103 -5.74 11.38 -1.32
CA THR A 103 -7.12 11.66 -0.94
C THR A 103 -7.45 11.46 0.54
N ALA A 104 -6.47 11.20 1.39
CA ALA A 104 -6.66 10.99 2.82
C ALA A 104 -5.44 11.44 3.62
N LEU A 105 -5.63 11.63 4.92
CA LEU A 105 -4.53 11.78 5.87
C LEU A 105 -4.74 10.83 7.06
N PRO A 106 -3.87 9.84 7.28
CA PRO A 106 -3.95 8.98 8.46
C PRO A 106 -3.96 9.78 9.76
N GLY A 107 -4.68 9.26 10.76
CA GLY A 107 -4.72 9.85 12.09
C GLY A 107 -3.40 9.64 12.81
N THR A 108 -2.89 10.68 13.46
CA THR A 108 -1.75 10.52 14.39
C THR A 108 -2.24 10.09 15.77
N LEU A 109 -1.40 9.40 16.53
CA LEU A 109 -1.77 8.97 17.88
C LEU A 109 -2.08 10.18 18.77
N ARG A 110 -1.28 11.25 18.64
CA ARG A 110 -1.51 12.53 19.31
C ARG A 110 -2.87 13.16 18.97
N GLU A 111 -3.23 13.21 17.69
CA GLU A 111 -4.50 13.77 17.21
C GLU A 111 -5.69 12.97 17.74
N VAL A 112 -5.67 11.65 17.52
CA VAL A 112 -6.78 10.76 17.89
C VAL A 112 -7.01 10.80 19.39
N THR A 113 -5.93 10.70 20.18
CA THR A 113 -5.96 10.85 21.64
C THR A 113 -6.63 12.15 22.08
N ALA A 114 -6.35 13.27 21.41
CA ALA A 114 -6.93 14.56 21.78
C ALA A 114 -8.44 14.61 21.53
N HIS A 115 -8.94 13.87 20.54
CA HIS A 115 -10.35 13.85 20.16
C HIS A 115 -11.21 12.84 20.91
N ILE A 116 -10.61 11.80 21.51
CA ILE A 116 -11.35 10.72 22.20
C ILE A 116 -11.21 10.76 23.73
N ARG A 117 -10.34 11.61 24.29
CA ARG A 117 -10.03 11.61 25.73
C ARG A 117 -11.25 11.88 26.62
N ASP A 118 -12.15 12.74 26.16
CA ASP A 118 -13.36 13.16 26.88
C ASP A 118 -14.50 12.13 26.79
N LEU A 119 -14.36 11.11 25.95
CA LEU A 119 -15.40 10.11 25.76
C LEU A 119 -15.36 9.07 26.91
N PRO A 120 -16.50 8.70 27.51
CA PRO A 120 -16.51 7.91 28.75
C PRO A 120 -16.37 6.40 28.53
N MET A 121 -16.50 5.92 27.29
CA MET A 121 -16.49 4.48 27.00
C MET A 121 -15.10 3.86 27.13
N LYS A 122 -15.06 2.52 27.17
CA LYS A 122 -13.83 1.73 27.11
C LYS A 122 -13.13 1.94 25.76
N LYS A 123 -11.81 2.14 25.75
CA LYS A 123 -11.00 2.41 24.56
C LYS A 123 -9.89 1.38 24.41
N ILE A 124 -9.84 0.75 23.24
CA ILE A 124 -8.83 -0.25 22.89
C ILE A 124 -8.00 0.28 21.73
N LEU A 125 -6.67 0.31 21.89
CA LEU A 125 -5.75 0.61 20.78
C LEU A 125 -5.30 -0.68 20.10
N THR A 126 -5.33 -0.70 18.76
CA THR A 126 -4.78 -1.79 17.95
C THR A 126 -4.21 -1.29 16.62
N GLY A 127 -3.81 -2.23 15.76
CA GLY A 127 -3.12 -1.98 14.51
C GLY A 127 -1.60 -1.86 14.69
N PRO A 128 -0.88 -1.43 13.66
CA PRO A 128 0.58 -1.38 13.70
C PRO A 128 1.14 -0.46 14.80
N ALA A 129 0.34 0.48 15.31
CA ALA A 129 0.73 1.39 16.38
C ALA A 129 1.02 0.70 17.72
N VAL A 130 0.57 -0.55 17.92
CA VAL A 130 0.97 -1.38 19.06
C VAL A 130 2.49 -1.52 19.15
N PHE A 131 3.18 -1.50 18.00
CA PHE A 131 4.64 -1.58 17.89
C PHE A 131 5.31 -0.20 17.65
N GLY A 132 4.56 0.89 17.80
CA GLY A 132 4.97 2.26 17.45
C GLY A 132 4.46 2.69 16.07
N THR A 133 4.34 4.00 15.86
CA THR A 133 3.80 4.58 14.61
C THR A 133 4.54 5.86 14.21
N GLN A 134 4.61 6.14 12.91
CA GLN A 134 5.25 7.32 12.36
C GLN A 134 4.57 7.77 11.07
N LEU A 135 3.95 8.95 11.07
CA LEU A 135 3.30 9.49 9.88
C LEU A 135 4.29 10.08 8.86
N GLU A 136 5.45 10.58 9.31
CA GLU A 136 6.46 11.23 8.48
C GLU A 136 7.86 10.66 8.73
N GLY A 137 8.56 10.22 7.68
CA GLY A 137 9.90 9.63 7.79
C GLY A 137 10.95 10.61 8.34
N GLY A 138 11.83 10.11 9.21
CA GLY A 138 12.92 10.88 9.81
C GLY A 138 12.57 11.64 11.10
N LYS A 139 11.32 11.54 11.57
CA LYS A 139 10.88 11.97 12.92
C LYS A 139 10.98 10.81 13.92
N VAL A 140 10.88 11.11 15.23
CA VAL A 140 10.80 10.09 16.29
C VAL A 140 9.42 9.42 16.21
N SER A 141 9.38 8.09 16.34
CA SER A 141 8.14 7.32 16.40
C SER A 141 7.30 7.72 17.61
N GLU A 142 5.99 7.86 17.41
CA GLU A 142 5.03 8.05 18.50
C GLU A 142 4.80 6.72 19.23
N THR A 143 4.83 6.77 20.56
CA THR A 143 4.38 5.70 21.45
C THR A 143 3.16 6.18 22.24
N PHE A 144 2.31 5.25 22.66
CA PHE A 144 1.13 5.61 23.45
C PHE A 144 1.52 6.08 24.85
N LYS A 145 0.71 6.98 25.39
CA LYS A 145 0.82 7.42 26.78
C LYS A 145 -0.15 6.60 27.62
N GLU A 146 0.28 6.17 28.79
CA GLU A 146 -0.57 5.50 29.77
C GLU A 146 -1.78 6.39 30.14
N GLY A 147 -2.94 5.77 30.39
CA GLY A 147 -4.13 6.42 30.93
C GLY A 147 -5.16 6.96 29.92
N ILE A 148 -4.99 6.73 28.61
CA ILE A 148 -6.01 7.07 27.59
C ILE A 148 -6.71 5.84 27.04
N PHE A 149 -5.95 4.78 26.77
CA PHE A 149 -6.50 3.49 26.34
C PHE A 149 -6.55 2.58 27.55
N ASP A 150 -7.69 1.93 27.74
CA ASP A 150 -7.89 0.92 28.79
C ASP A 150 -7.10 -0.35 28.45
N GLU A 151 -7.01 -0.68 27.16
CA GLU A 151 -6.25 -1.82 26.65
C GLU A 151 -5.49 -1.50 25.36
N VAL A 152 -4.35 -2.16 25.18
CA VAL A 152 -3.57 -2.16 23.94
C VAL A 152 -3.44 -3.62 23.50
N ILE A 153 -4.13 -3.98 22.42
CA ILE A 153 -4.26 -5.38 21.98
C ILE A 153 -3.75 -5.51 20.56
N ASP A 154 -2.87 -6.49 20.32
CA ASP A 154 -2.59 -6.96 18.97
C ASP A 154 -3.65 -7.98 18.55
N TYR A 155 -4.54 -7.60 17.63
CA TYR A 155 -5.59 -8.47 17.09
C TYR A 155 -5.04 -9.45 16.02
N SER A 156 -3.85 -10.00 16.25
CA SER A 156 -3.22 -10.98 15.36
C SER A 156 -3.82 -12.37 15.57
N ALA A 157 -4.79 -12.74 14.72
CA ALA A 157 -5.39 -14.07 14.71
C ALA A 157 -4.58 -15.07 13.84
N SER A 158 -4.61 -16.36 14.20
CA SER A 158 -4.15 -17.43 13.29
C SER A 158 -4.98 -17.45 12.00
N PHE A 159 -4.51 -18.10 10.94
CA PHE A 159 -5.34 -18.20 9.73
C PHE A 159 -6.54 -19.13 9.93
N GLU A 160 -6.42 -20.11 10.81
CA GLU A 160 -7.50 -20.99 11.23
C GLU A 160 -8.61 -20.20 11.94
N GLU A 161 -8.26 -19.39 12.94
CA GLU A 161 -9.20 -18.50 13.64
C GLU A 161 -9.80 -17.46 12.68
N LEU A 162 -8.95 -16.83 11.85
CA LEU A 162 -9.40 -15.82 10.88
C LEU A 162 -10.47 -16.35 9.93
N ASN A 163 -10.38 -17.62 9.51
CA ASN A 163 -11.32 -18.20 8.57
C ASN A 163 -12.75 -18.31 9.12
N GLU A 164 -12.93 -18.28 10.44
CA GLU A 164 -14.24 -18.35 11.08
C GLU A 164 -15.08 -17.09 10.83
N TYR A 165 -14.43 -15.93 10.67
CA TYR A 165 -15.12 -14.64 10.57
C TYR A 165 -14.68 -13.72 9.41
N ALA A 166 -13.60 -14.06 8.67
CA ALA A 166 -13.12 -13.21 7.58
C ALA A 166 -14.18 -12.93 6.50
N LEU A 167 -15.09 -13.89 6.27
CA LEU A 167 -16.17 -13.73 5.28
C LEU A 167 -17.23 -12.72 5.74
N ILE A 168 -17.58 -12.74 7.04
CA ILE A 168 -18.52 -11.80 7.68
C ILE A 168 -17.97 -10.37 7.62
N GLY A 169 -16.65 -10.23 7.69
CA GLY A 169 -15.95 -8.95 7.54
C GLY A 169 -16.27 -8.18 6.25
N ALA A 170 -16.88 -8.80 5.24
CA ALA A 170 -17.33 -8.12 4.02
C ALA A 170 -18.54 -7.18 4.23
N GLU A 171 -19.39 -7.46 5.23
CA GLU A 171 -20.57 -6.64 5.58
C GLU A 171 -20.18 -5.19 5.95
N ILE A 172 -18.92 -4.95 6.37
CA ILE A 172 -18.40 -3.60 6.65
C ILE A 172 -18.56 -2.64 5.46
N LEU A 173 -18.62 -3.16 4.22
CA LEU A 173 -18.80 -2.36 3.02
C LEU A 173 -20.15 -1.64 3.00
N ASP A 174 -21.17 -2.16 3.68
CA ASP A 174 -22.48 -1.51 3.74
C ASP A 174 -22.42 -0.16 4.45
N GLN A 175 -21.40 0.07 5.29
CA GLN A 175 -21.17 1.30 6.03
C GLN A 175 -20.25 2.29 5.27
N ILE A 176 -19.62 1.84 4.17
CA ILE A 176 -18.65 2.63 3.40
C ILE A 176 -19.30 3.08 2.08
N PRO A 177 -19.55 4.40 1.88
CA PRO A 177 -20.22 4.87 0.68
C PRO A 177 -19.32 4.83 -0.57
N ASP A 178 -18.00 4.98 -0.39
CA ASP A 178 -17.04 5.06 -1.47
C ASP A 178 -16.45 3.70 -1.85
N LYS A 179 -16.14 3.53 -3.13
CA LYS A 179 -15.46 2.32 -3.63
C LYS A 179 -14.08 2.19 -2.99
N ARG A 180 -13.71 0.97 -2.60
CA ARG A 180 -12.41 0.65 -2.02
C ARG A 180 -11.68 -0.42 -2.84
N VAL A 181 -10.36 -0.36 -2.82
CA VAL A 181 -9.49 -1.49 -3.18
C VAL A 181 -9.35 -2.37 -1.94
N ILE A 182 -9.93 -3.57 -2.00
CA ILE A 182 -9.90 -4.49 -0.88
C ILE A 182 -8.53 -5.16 -0.82
N GLU A 183 -7.83 -4.94 0.29
CA GLU A 183 -6.53 -5.56 0.57
C GLU A 183 -6.76 -6.98 1.10
N ILE A 184 -6.36 -8.00 0.34
CA ILE A 184 -6.58 -9.41 0.66
C ILE A 184 -5.27 -10.04 1.13
N GLU A 185 -5.26 -10.52 2.38
CA GLU A 185 -4.09 -11.18 2.97
C GLU A 185 -3.94 -12.61 2.44
N THR A 186 -2.83 -12.88 1.76
CA THR A 186 -2.53 -14.22 1.21
C THR A 186 -1.53 -15.03 2.03
N GLY A 187 -0.76 -14.38 2.90
CA GLY A 187 0.25 -15.01 3.74
C GLY A 187 0.95 -14.01 4.64
N ARG A 188 1.75 -14.51 5.59
CA ARG A 188 2.57 -13.73 6.53
C ARG A 188 3.99 -14.28 6.59
N GLY A 189 4.92 -13.44 7.02
CA GLY A 189 6.32 -13.84 7.14
C GLY A 189 7.06 -13.89 5.79
N CYS A 190 8.33 -14.26 5.84
CA CYS A 190 9.19 -14.35 4.66
C CYS A 190 9.99 -15.66 4.67
N LYS A 191 10.01 -16.40 3.56
CA LYS A 191 10.82 -17.64 3.42
C LYS A 191 12.32 -17.41 3.56
N VAL A 192 12.81 -16.22 3.19
CA VAL A 192 14.25 -15.90 3.22
C VAL A 192 14.64 -15.31 4.57
N GLY A 193 13.94 -14.25 4.97
CA GLY A 193 13.91 -13.70 6.33
C GLY A 193 15.25 -13.32 6.99
N LYS A 194 16.25 -12.87 6.22
CA LYS A 194 17.58 -12.54 6.74
C LYS A 194 18.02 -11.09 6.55
N CYS A 195 17.28 -10.28 5.79
CA CYS A 195 17.66 -8.89 5.50
C CYS A 195 17.84 -8.10 6.80
N SER A 196 18.96 -7.37 6.90
CA SER A 196 19.45 -6.84 8.18
C SER A 196 18.48 -5.89 8.89
N PHE A 197 17.66 -5.16 8.13
CA PHE A 197 16.73 -4.15 8.60
C PHE A 197 15.28 -4.66 8.75
N CYS A 198 15.00 -5.88 8.30
CA CYS A 198 13.63 -6.37 8.15
C CYS A 198 13.06 -6.88 9.48
N THR A 199 11.84 -6.49 9.80
CA THR A 199 11.10 -6.98 10.98
C THR A 199 10.18 -8.14 10.68
N GLU A 200 9.89 -8.43 9.41
CA GLU A 200 8.98 -9.51 9.00
C GLU A 200 9.32 -10.87 9.64
N PRO A 201 10.59 -11.32 9.71
CA PRO A 201 10.95 -12.60 10.31
C PRO A 201 10.84 -12.61 11.84
N ILE A 202 10.86 -11.43 12.45
CA ILE A 202 10.66 -11.23 13.88
C ILE A 202 9.16 -11.25 14.19
N LYS A 203 8.34 -10.62 13.33
CA LYS A 203 6.88 -10.54 13.48
C LYS A 203 6.19 -11.87 13.25
N SER A 204 6.61 -12.65 12.25
CA SER A 204 5.90 -13.87 11.86
C SER A 204 6.80 -14.89 11.18
N LYS A 205 6.58 -16.17 11.52
CA LYS A 205 7.10 -17.28 10.70
C LYS A 205 6.40 -17.26 9.34
N PHE A 206 7.10 -17.75 8.32
CA PHE A 206 6.50 -17.88 6.99
C PHE A 206 5.31 -18.86 7.04
N ILE A 207 4.13 -18.37 6.68
CA ILE A 207 2.91 -19.14 6.59
C ILE A 207 2.03 -18.58 5.47
N ASN A 208 1.48 -19.47 4.66
CA ASN A 208 0.48 -19.11 3.66
C ASN A 208 -0.91 -19.38 4.18
N ARG A 209 -1.84 -18.54 3.76
CA ARG A 209 -3.25 -18.87 3.85
C ARG A 209 -3.62 -19.84 2.73
N LYS A 210 -4.56 -20.75 2.98
CA LYS A 210 -5.02 -21.69 1.96
C LYS A 210 -5.70 -20.94 0.82
N MET A 211 -5.42 -21.37 -0.41
CA MET A 211 -5.96 -20.76 -1.63
C MET A 211 -7.49 -20.68 -1.59
N GLU A 212 -8.17 -21.74 -1.15
CA GLU A 212 -9.63 -21.81 -1.09
C GLU A 212 -10.23 -20.73 -0.18
N ASP A 213 -9.57 -20.45 0.96
CA ASP A 213 -10.06 -19.48 1.92
C ASP A 213 -9.87 -18.04 1.42
N VAL A 214 -8.77 -17.78 0.72
CA VAL A 214 -8.54 -16.50 0.02
C VAL A 214 -9.60 -16.29 -1.07
N VAL A 215 -9.89 -17.32 -1.87
CA VAL A 215 -10.93 -17.25 -2.91
C VAL A 215 -12.32 -16.97 -2.30
N LYS A 216 -12.68 -17.66 -1.20
CA LYS A 216 -13.96 -17.43 -0.51
C LYS A 216 -14.07 -16.01 0.04
N GLU A 217 -13.01 -15.45 0.62
CA GLU A 217 -13.03 -14.06 1.09
C GLU A 217 -13.23 -13.08 -0.07
N VAL A 218 -12.50 -13.25 -1.17
CA VAL A 218 -12.68 -12.42 -2.37
C VAL A 218 -14.11 -12.51 -2.89
N GLN A 219 -14.71 -13.71 -2.92
CA GLN A 219 -16.11 -13.90 -3.29
C GLN A 219 -17.06 -13.18 -2.33
N SER A 220 -16.83 -13.23 -1.02
CA SER A 220 -17.67 -12.53 -0.03
C SER A 220 -17.70 -11.02 -0.31
N PHE A 221 -16.54 -10.40 -0.44
CA PHE A 221 -16.44 -8.97 -0.79
C PHE A 221 -17.04 -8.66 -2.17
N TYR A 222 -16.85 -9.55 -3.15
CA TYR A 222 -17.44 -9.40 -4.48
C TYR A 222 -18.97 -9.40 -4.44
N ASN A 223 -19.57 -10.28 -3.63
CA ASN A 223 -21.01 -10.36 -3.43
C ASN A 223 -21.56 -9.11 -2.74
N HIS A 224 -20.77 -8.48 -1.86
CA HIS A 224 -21.05 -7.16 -1.25
C HIS A 224 -20.67 -5.97 -2.16
N GLY A 225 -20.49 -6.20 -3.47
CA GLY A 225 -20.32 -5.14 -4.46
C GLY A 225 -18.89 -4.66 -4.70
N ALA A 226 -17.88 -5.22 -4.03
CA ALA A 226 -16.48 -4.85 -4.30
C ALA A 226 -16.04 -5.29 -5.70
N ARG A 227 -15.28 -4.42 -6.39
CA ARG A 227 -14.76 -4.67 -7.74
C ARG A 227 -13.26 -4.47 -7.89
N PHE A 228 -12.58 -4.03 -6.83
CA PHE A 228 -11.16 -3.71 -6.83
C PHE A 228 -10.49 -4.51 -5.71
N PHE A 229 -9.50 -5.32 -6.07
CA PHE A 229 -8.83 -6.26 -5.18
C PHE A 229 -7.32 -6.18 -5.37
N ARG A 230 -6.62 -6.24 -4.25
CA ARG A 230 -5.17 -6.34 -4.20
C ARG A 230 -4.78 -7.54 -3.34
N LEU A 231 -4.06 -8.50 -3.92
CA LEU A 231 -3.53 -9.66 -3.21
C LEU A 231 -2.19 -9.26 -2.56
N GLY A 232 -2.25 -8.97 -1.27
CA GLY A 232 -1.17 -8.33 -0.51
C GLY A 232 -1.03 -8.87 0.92
N LYS A 233 -0.31 -8.11 1.74
CA LYS A 233 0.13 -8.48 3.09
C LYS A 233 1.14 -9.64 3.18
N GLN A 234 1.53 -10.24 2.06
CA GLN A 234 2.67 -11.16 1.96
C GLN A 234 3.99 -10.48 1.58
N ALA A 235 5.11 -11.13 1.91
CA ALA A 235 6.44 -10.72 1.46
C ALA A 235 6.77 -11.16 0.03
N ASP A 236 6.07 -12.16 -0.51
CA ASP A 236 6.27 -12.69 -1.86
C ASP A 236 5.03 -13.43 -2.38
N PHE A 237 4.32 -12.85 -3.36
CA PHE A 237 3.14 -13.47 -3.96
C PHE A 237 3.46 -14.82 -4.64
N TYR A 238 4.65 -14.97 -5.21
CA TYR A 238 5.03 -16.20 -5.93
C TYR A 238 5.15 -17.38 -4.98
N ALA A 239 5.31 -17.11 -3.68
CA ALA A 239 5.38 -18.11 -2.64
C ALA A 239 4.01 -18.52 -2.07
N SER A 240 2.90 -17.89 -2.50
CA SER A 240 1.54 -18.17 -2.01
C SER A 240 1.11 -19.62 -2.27
N ASP A 241 0.05 -20.10 -1.61
CA ASP A 241 -0.53 -21.41 -1.91
C ASP A 241 -1.15 -21.40 -3.33
N ARG A 242 -0.61 -22.23 -4.22
CA ARG A 242 -1.08 -22.44 -5.62
C ARG A 242 -1.45 -21.13 -6.33
N PRO A 243 -0.51 -20.19 -6.53
CA PRO A 243 -0.82 -18.82 -6.99
C PRO A 243 -1.48 -18.75 -8.37
N ILE A 244 -1.15 -19.68 -9.28
CA ILE A 244 -1.80 -19.76 -10.60
C ILE A 244 -3.28 -20.14 -10.45
N GLU A 245 -3.57 -21.17 -9.65
CA GLU A 245 -4.94 -21.63 -9.43
C GLU A 245 -5.75 -20.60 -8.65
N LEU A 246 -5.13 -19.93 -7.67
CA LEU A 246 -5.72 -18.80 -6.95
C LEU A 246 -6.25 -17.74 -7.91
N LEU A 247 -5.42 -17.27 -8.84
CA LEU A 247 -5.81 -16.25 -9.82
C LEU A 247 -6.92 -16.73 -10.76
N LYS A 248 -6.83 -17.99 -11.23
CA LYS A 248 -7.86 -18.62 -12.07
C LYS A 248 -9.19 -18.69 -11.36
N GLN A 249 -9.22 -19.17 -10.11
CA GLN A 249 -10.44 -19.32 -9.33
C GLN A 249 -11.06 -17.96 -8.98
N ILE A 250 -10.26 -16.94 -8.64
CA ILE A 250 -10.79 -15.59 -8.44
C ILE A 250 -11.47 -15.10 -9.71
N ARG A 251 -10.82 -15.20 -10.88
CA ARG A 251 -11.42 -14.71 -12.13
C ARG A 251 -12.64 -15.51 -12.56
N LYS A 252 -12.62 -16.83 -12.38
CA LYS A 252 -13.75 -17.71 -12.68
C LYS A 252 -14.98 -17.36 -11.83
N ASN A 253 -14.79 -17.18 -10.52
CA ASN A 253 -15.90 -16.98 -9.58
C ASN A 253 -16.35 -15.52 -9.48
N CYS A 254 -15.45 -14.57 -9.78
CA CYS A 254 -15.71 -13.13 -9.69
C CYS A 254 -15.43 -12.44 -11.04
N PRO A 255 -16.18 -12.77 -12.13
CA PRO A 255 -15.84 -12.34 -13.49
C PRO A 255 -15.95 -10.84 -13.73
N LYS A 256 -16.71 -10.11 -12.89
CA LYS A 256 -16.88 -8.66 -13.00
C LYS A 256 -15.84 -7.85 -12.24
N ILE A 257 -14.78 -8.46 -11.68
CA ILE A 257 -13.70 -7.71 -11.04
C ILE A 257 -13.06 -6.75 -12.06
N GLU A 258 -13.05 -5.47 -11.74
CA GLU A 258 -12.45 -4.42 -12.57
C GLU A 258 -10.92 -4.39 -12.36
N VAL A 259 -10.48 -4.47 -11.10
CA VAL A 259 -9.05 -4.48 -10.76
C VAL A 259 -8.74 -5.69 -9.90
N LEU A 260 -7.85 -6.56 -10.40
CA LEU A 260 -7.17 -7.59 -9.62
C LEU A 260 -5.68 -7.39 -9.80
N GLN A 261 -4.97 -7.01 -8.75
CA GLN A 261 -3.52 -6.82 -8.77
C GLN A 261 -2.87 -7.51 -7.60
N ILE A 262 -1.55 -7.67 -7.66
CA ILE A 262 -0.76 -8.28 -6.60
C ILE A 262 0.15 -7.21 -5.96
N ASP A 263 0.98 -7.66 -5.03
CA ASP A 263 1.98 -6.81 -4.38
C ASP A 263 3.41 -7.37 -4.45
N ASN A 264 4.03 -7.63 -3.29
CA ASN A 264 5.44 -7.92 -3.16
C ASN A 264 5.80 -9.20 -3.92
N VAL A 265 6.94 -9.15 -4.60
CA VAL A 265 7.49 -10.29 -5.33
C VAL A 265 8.97 -10.39 -4.98
N ASN A 266 9.40 -11.60 -4.63
CA ASN A 266 10.82 -11.88 -4.47
C ASN A 266 11.43 -12.19 -5.85
N PRO A 267 12.45 -11.44 -6.30
CA PRO A 267 13.13 -11.72 -7.58
C PRO A 267 13.63 -13.16 -7.71
N ASN A 268 14.04 -13.79 -6.61
CA ASN A 268 14.50 -15.19 -6.63
C ASN A 268 13.36 -16.18 -6.96
N SER A 269 12.12 -15.85 -6.61
CA SER A 269 10.96 -16.70 -6.92
C SER A 269 10.52 -16.56 -8.38
N VAL A 270 10.79 -15.41 -9.01
CA VAL A 270 10.53 -15.20 -10.44
C VAL A 270 11.43 -16.08 -11.32
N ILE A 271 12.70 -16.22 -10.93
CA ILE A 271 13.69 -17.00 -11.69
C ILE A 271 13.69 -18.50 -11.33
N ALA A 272 13.01 -18.89 -10.25
CA ALA A 272 12.93 -20.27 -9.81
C ALA A 272 12.06 -21.09 -10.80
N PRO A 273 12.19 -22.44 -10.82
CA PRO A 273 11.29 -23.28 -11.60
C PRO A 273 9.82 -22.99 -11.28
N GLY A 274 8.99 -22.80 -12.31
CA GLY A 274 7.58 -22.40 -12.16
C GLY A 274 7.36 -20.88 -12.09
N GLY A 275 8.41 -20.07 -11.90
CA GLY A 275 8.30 -18.62 -11.77
C GLY A 275 7.80 -17.94 -13.04
N GLU A 276 8.29 -18.36 -14.22
CA GLU A 276 7.81 -17.82 -15.49
C GLU A 276 6.33 -18.15 -15.75
N GLU A 277 5.87 -19.33 -15.35
CA GLU A 277 4.47 -19.75 -15.44
C GLU A 277 3.57 -18.89 -14.54
N ILE A 278 4.03 -18.58 -13.33
CA ILE A 278 3.35 -17.65 -12.43
C ILE A 278 3.31 -16.24 -13.05
N THR A 279 4.41 -15.77 -13.64
CA THR A 279 4.44 -14.48 -14.35
C THR A 279 3.40 -14.43 -15.47
N LYS A 280 3.31 -15.47 -16.30
CA LYS A 280 2.32 -15.57 -17.38
C LYS A 280 0.89 -15.56 -16.82
N ALA A 281 0.63 -16.30 -15.75
CA ALA A 281 -0.68 -16.31 -15.09
C ALA A 281 -1.04 -14.93 -14.53
N ILE A 282 -0.09 -14.18 -13.96
CA ILE A 282 -0.33 -12.80 -13.52
C ILE A 282 -0.69 -11.91 -14.71
N VAL A 283 0.03 -12.02 -15.84
CA VAL A 283 -0.27 -11.24 -17.06
C VAL A 283 -1.65 -11.57 -17.63
N GLU A 284 -2.08 -12.83 -17.56
CA GLU A 284 -3.36 -13.31 -18.06
C GLU A 284 -4.53 -12.91 -17.15
N TYR A 285 -4.39 -13.13 -15.84
CA TYR A 285 -5.51 -13.00 -14.89
C TYR A 285 -5.51 -11.70 -14.10
N CYS A 286 -4.41 -10.96 -13.98
CA CYS A 286 -4.42 -9.66 -13.30
C CYS A 286 -4.72 -8.51 -14.27
N THR A 287 -5.29 -7.43 -13.74
CA THR A 287 -5.58 -6.22 -14.50
C THR A 287 -4.29 -5.45 -14.80
N ALA A 288 -4.17 -4.92 -16.03
CA ALA A 288 -3.01 -4.16 -16.47
C ALA A 288 -2.69 -2.94 -15.58
N GLY A 289 -1.43 -2.53 -15.58
CA GLY A 289 -0.86 -1.59 -14.61
C GLY A 289 -0.34 -2.25 -13.34
N ASN A 290 -0.32 -3.58 -13.28
CA ASN A 290 0.15 -4.37 -12.14
C ASN A 290 1.67 -4.25 -11.96
N ILE A 291 2.13 -4.44 -10.73
CA ILE A 291 3.52 -4.16 -10.33
C ILE A 291 4.10 -5.32 -9.54
N ALA A 292 5.26 -5.82 -9.96
CA ALA A 292 6.05 -6.74 -9.14
C ALA A 292 6.92 -5.90 -8.20
N ALA A 293 6.50 -5.67 -6.96
CA ALA A 293 7.28 -4.85 -6.03
C ALA A 293 8.49 -5.64 -5.51
N PHE A 294 9.66 -5.45 -6.14
CA PHE A 294 10.90 -6.13 -5.77
C PHE A 294 11.59 -5.46 -4.58
N GLY A 295 11.96 -6.29 -3.61
CA GLY A 295 13.00 -5.98 -2.63
C GLY A 295 14.39 -6.27 -3.22
N VAL A 296 14.98 -5.25 -3.86
CA VAL A 296 16.39 -5.29 -4.30
C VAL A 296 17.28 -4.60 -3.26
N GLU A 297 16.79 -3.47 -2.73
CA GLU A 297 17.38 -2.59 -1.71
C GLU A 297 18.71 -1.92 -2.07
N SER A 298 19.63 -2.63 -2.71
CA SER A 298 20.88 -2.11 -3.25
C SER A 298 21.39 -3.03 -4.37
N PHE A 299 21.97 -2.43 -5.41
CA PHE A 299 22.72 -3.15 -6.43
C PHE A 299 24.22 -3.26 -6.12
N ASP A 300 24.68 -2.71 -4.99
CA ASP A 300 26.07 -2.86 -4.55
C ASP A 300 26.29 -4.22 -3.88
N PRO A 301 27.12 -5.12 -4.44
CA PRO A 301 27.36 -6.44 -3.87
C PRO A 301 27.90 -6.43 -2.44
N GLU A 302 28.64 -5.38 -2.06
CA GLU A 302 29.17 -5.24 -0.70
C GLU A 302 28.05 -4.97 0.30
N VAL A 303 27.15 -4.04 -0.03
CA VAL A 303 25.96 -3.72 0.77
C VAL A 303 25.01 -4.93 0.81
N VAL A 304 24.81 -5.61 -0.31
CA VAL A 304 24.00 -6.84 -0.39
C VAL A 304 24.50 -7.89 0.61
N ARG A 305 25.81 -8.16 0.62
CA ARG A 305 26.41 -9.15 1.53
C ARG A 305 26.34 -8.68 2.98
N ALA A 306 26.72 -7.44 3.26
CA ALA A 306 26.76 -6.91 4.62
C ALA A 306 25.36 -6.86 5.27
N ASN A 307 24.32 -6.71 4.47
CA ASN A 307 22.94 -6.63 4.94
C ASN A 307 22.15 -7.92 4.75
N LEU A 308 22.80 -9.01 4.33
CA LEU A 308 22.16 -10.31 4.10
C LEU A 308 20.91 -10.17 3.21
N LEU A 309 20.98 -9.30 2.20
CA LEU A 309 19.85 -9.05 1.32
C LEU A 309 19.49 -10.33 0.58
N ASN A 310 18.20 -10.57 0.49
CA ASN A 310 17.60 -11.72 -0.19
C ASN A 310 17.96 -11.79 -1.68
N THR A 311 18.20 -10.65 -2.33
CA THR A 311 18.40 -10.62 -3.79
C THR A 311 19.79 -10.09 -4.16
N ALA A 312 20.55 -10.89 -4.91
CA ALA A 312 21.78 -10.43 -5.55
C ALA A 312 21.47 -9.62 -6.84
N PRO A 313 22.33 -8.65 -7.23
CA PRO A 313 22.10 -7.79 -8.40
C PRO A 313 21.80 -8.55 -9.71
N LEU A 314 22.55 -9.63 -9.96
CA LEU A 314 22.36 -10.47 -11.16
C LEU A 314 20.98 -11.15 -11.17
N MET A 315 20.50 -11.60 -10.01
CA MET A 315 19.20 -12.26 -9.87
C MET A 315 18.07 -11.25 -10.07
N ALA A 316 18.22 -10.04 -9.50
CA ALA A 316 17.30 -8.93 -9.77
C ALA A 316 17.20 -8.64 -11.27
N MET A 317 18.33 -8.53 -11.98
CA MET A 317 18.35 -8.26 -13.42
C MET A 317 17.64 -9.37 -14.21
N LYS A 318 17.91 -10.64 -13.92
CA LYS A 318 17.22 -11.78 -14.56
C LYS A 318 15.72 -11.75 -14.35
N ALA A 319 15.26 -11.47 -13.12
CA ALA A 319 13.85 -11.33 -12.81
C ALA A 319 13.22 -10.16 -13.58
N ILE A 320 13.89 -9.01 -13.65
CA ILE A 320 13.45 -7.84 -14.43
C ILE A 320 13.27 -8.22 -15.91
N CYS A 321 14.20 -8.97 -16.49
CA CYS A 321 14.09 -9.46 -17.87
C CYS A 321 12.87 -10.37 -18.06
N ILE A 322 12.62 -11.32 -17.15
CA ILE A 322 11.47 -12.23 -17.22
C ILE A 322 10.15 -11.46 -17.14
N ILE A 323 10.01 -10.54 -16.18
CA ILE A 323 8.78 -9.75 -16.06
C ILE A 323 8.56 -8.89 -17.31
N ASN A 324 9.61 -8.24 -17.83
CA ASN A 324 9.49 -7.46 -19.06
C ASN A 324 9.13 -8.31 -20.28
N LYS A 325 9.72 -9.50 -20.41
CA LYS A 325 9.46 -10.43 -21.53
C LYS A 325 7.97 -10.74 -21.68
N TYR A 326 7.24 -10.88 -20.58
CA TYR A 326 5.82 -11.27 -20.62
C TYR A 326 4.86 -10.11 -20.33
N GLY A 327 5.27 -9.12 -19.53
CA GLY A 327 4.36 -8.10 -19.00
C GLY A 327 4.53 -6.70 -19.57
N ALA A 328 5.55 -6.44 -20.39
CA ALA A 328 5.80 -5.12 -20.99
C ALA A 328 4.74 -4.70 -22.03
N GLU A 329 3.99 -5.66 -22.58
CA GLU A 329 2.90 -5.38 -23.52
C GLU A 329 1.84 -4.46 -22.89
N ARG A 330 1.35 -3.49 -23.65
CA ARG A 330 0.31 -2.56 -23.21
C ARG A 330 -1.03 -3.29 -23.12
N GLY A 331 -1.68 -3.22 -21.96
CA GLY A 331 -3.04 -3.73 -21.75
C GLY A 331 -4.10 -2.73 -22.20
N GLY A 332 -5.36 -3.16 -22.15
CA GLY A 332 -6.51 -2.39 -22.64
C GLY A 332 -6.79 -1.07 -21.90
N ASN A 333 -6.20 -0.87 -20.71
CA ASN A 333 -6.33 0.38 -19.95
C ASN A 333 -5.21 1.40 -20.25
N GLY A 334 -4.37 1.12 -21.24
CA GLY A 334 -3.25 1.98 -21.64
C GLY A 334 -1.98 1.77 -20.83
N MET A 335 -1.99 1.01 -19.74
CA MET A 335 -0.78 0.65 -18.98
C MET A 335 -0.19 -0.68 -19.47
N PRO A 336 1.14 -0.88 -19.35
CA PRO A 336 1.73 -2.22 -19.46
C PRO A 336 1.08 -3.22 -18.50
N LYS A 337 0.92 -4.48 -18.94
CA LYS A 337 0.19 -5.50 -18.18
C LYS A 337 0.82 -5.75 -16.81
N PHE A 338 2.13 -5.97 -16.76
CA PHE A 338 2.85 -6.27 -15.52
C PHE A 338 4.32 -5.84 -15.64
N LEU A 339 4.78 -4.97 -14.74
CA LEU A 339 6.15 -4.46 -14.78
C LEU A 339 6.82 -4.55 -13.40
N PRO A 340 8.15 -4.71 -13.35
CA PRO A 340 8.88 -4.71 -12.10
C PRO A 340 8.91 -3.30 -11.50
N GLY A 341 8.72 -3.21 -10.19
CA GLY A 341 9.05 -2.04 -9.37
C GLY A 341 10.23 -2.39 -8.47
N ILE A 342 11.05 -1.41 -8.11
CA ILE A 342 12.25 -1.65 -7.29
C ILE A 342 12.22 -0.77 -6.04
N ASN A 343 12.56 -1.34 -4.89
CA ASN A 343 12.88 -0.59 -3.68
C ASN A 343 14.40 -0.42 -3.54
N ILE A 344 14.87 0.82 -3.34
CA ILE A 344 16.25 1.16 -2.97
C ILE A 344 16.23 1.79 -1.57
N ILE A 345 17.11 1.31 -0.69
CA ILE A 345 17.23 1.78 0.69
C ILE A 345 18.63 2.34 0.91
N PHE A 346 18.70 3.61 1.29
CA PHE A 346 19.94 4.25 1.69
C PHE A 346 20.17 4.19 3.21
N GLY A 347 21.43 4.16 3.63
CA GLY A 347 21.88 4.09 5.02
C GLY A 347 22.13 2.68 5.56
N LEU A 348 22.20 1.67 4.68
CA LEU A 348 22.45 0.28 5.02
C LEU A 348 23.92 0.02 5.42
N LEU A 349 24.21 -1.15 6.02
CA LEU A 349 25.56 -1.56 6.39
C LEU A 349 26.51 -1.49 5.19
N ASN A 350 27.71 -0.97 5.42
CA ASN A 350 28.78 -0.77 4.44
C ASN A 350 28.45 0.14 3.25
N GLU A 351 27.35 0.90 3.32
CA GLU A 351 27.07 1.90 2.28
C GLU A 351 28.18 2.96 2.20
N SER A 352 28.66 3.19 0.98
CA SER A 352 29.70 4.15 0.66
C SER A 352 29.25 5.10 -0.47
N LYS A 353 30.13 6.05 -0.85
CA LYS A 353 29.87 6.92 -2.01
C LYS A 353 29.78 6.13 -3.32
N GLU A 354 30.49 5.02 -3.42
CA GLU A 354 30.51 4.15 -4.61
C GLU A 354 29.21 3.34 -4.73
N THR A 355 28.51 3.09 -3.62
CA THR A 355 27.22 2.38 -3.62
C THR A 355 26.21 3.07 -4.54
N HIS A 356 26.12 4.40 -4.51
CA HIS A 356 25.23 5.12 -5.42
C HIS A 356 25.65 5.00 -6.88
N GLN A 357 26.94 4.96 -7.18
CA GLN A 357 27.45 4.75 -8.55
C GLN A 357 27.08 3.36 -9.06
N LYS A 358 27.20 2.31 -8.22
CA LYS A 358 26.79 0.93 -8.57
C LYS A 358 25.27 0.81 -8.77
N ASN A 359 24.49 1.47 -7.91
CA ASN A 359 23.04 1.58 -8.07
C ASN A 359 22.67 2.26 -9.39
N MET A 360 23.25 3.42 -9.68
CA MET A 360 23.03 4.15 -10.94
C MET A 360 23.48 3.34 -12.15
N GLY A 361 24.62 2.65 -12.08
CA GLY A 361 25.11 1.80 -13.16
C GLY A 361 24.11 0.69 -13.52
N SER A 362 23.57 0.00 -12.52
CA SER A 362 22.57 -1.06 -12.73
C SER A 362 21.25 -0.51 -13.27
N LEU A 363 20.77 0.62 -12.72
CA LEU A 363 19.58 1.30 -13.23
C LEU A 363 19.75 1.79 -14.68
N GLN A 364 20.94 2.28 -15.01
CA GLN A 364 21.26 2.71 -16.36
C GLN A 364 21.31 1.52 -17.32
N GLN A 365 21.85 0.37 -16.90
CA GLN A 365 21.83 -0.87 -17.69
C GLN A 365 20.41 -1.33 -17.99
N ILE A 366 19.49 -1.24 -17.02
CA ILE A 366 18.07 -1.54 -17.25
C ILE A 366 17.50 -0.60 -18.31
N MET A 367 17.77 0.72 -18.18
CA MET A 367 17.29 1.72 -19.13
C MET A 367 17.88 1.54 -20.54
N THR A 368 19.19 1.31 -20.68
CA THR A 368 19.83 1.13 -22.00
C THR A 368 19.50 -0.21 -22.63
N GLY A 369 19.24 -1.24 -21.83
CA GLY A 369 18.78 -2.56 -22.29
C GLY A 369 17.33 -2.60 -22.76
N GLY A 370 16.64 -1.46 -22.84
CA GLY A 370 15.24 -1.39 -23.30
C GLY A 370 14.21 -1.92 -22.30
N LEU A 371 14.63 -2.32 -21.11
CA LEU A 371 13.75 -2.83 -20.05
C LEU A 371 13.00 -1.68 -19.38
N MET A 372 11.83 -1.98 -18.84
CA MET A 372 10.97 -1.03 -18.14
C MET A 372 10.87 -1.36 -16.64
N LEU A 373 10.90 -0.30 -15.83
CA LEU A 373 10.60 -0.35 -14.40
C LEU A 373 9.41 0.54 -14.10
N ARG A 374 8.34 -0.05 -13.57
CA ARG A 374 7.11 0.68 -13.27
C ARG A 374 7.28 1.82 -12.28
N ARG A 375 8.17 1.64 -11.30
CA ARG A 375 8.54 2.62 -10.29
C ARG A 375 9.86 2.25 -9.62
N ILE A 376 10.60 3.26 -9.17
CA ILE A 376 11.68 3.09 -8.20
C ILE A 376 11.26 3.79 -6.91
N ASN A 377 11.05 3.01 -5.85
CA ASN A 377 10.85 3.52 -4.51
C ASN A 377 12.22 3.76 -3.85
N ILE A 378 12.43 4.95 -3.29
CA ILE A 378 13.70 5.33 -2.70
C ILE A 378 13.42 5.80 -1.28
N ARG A 379 13.99 5.12 -0.30
CA ARG A 379 13.81 5.42 1.12
C ARG A 379 15.14 5.42 1.85
N GLN A 380 15.13 5.98 3.06
CA GLN A 380 16.21 5.76 4.02
C GLN A 380 15.83 4.61 4.93
N VAL A 381 16.81 3.90 5.46
CA VAL A 381 16.58 2.81 6.39
C VAL A 381 16.01 3.35 7.71
N ALA A 382 15.05 2.62 8.27
CA ALA A 382 14.63 2.77 9.66
C ALA A 382 15.37 1.70 10.48
N VAL A 383 16.02 2.11 11.57
CA VAL A 383 16.70 1.19 12.49
C VAL A 383 15.69 0.79 13.55
N LEU A 384 15.18 -0.44 13.45
CA LEU A 384 14.14 -0.96 14.33
C LEU A 384 14.74 -1.92 15.37
N PRO A 385 14.14 -2.01 16.58
CA PRO A 385 14.63 -2.89 17.63
C PRO A 385 14.74 -4.36 17.21
N ASN A 386 15.73 -5.05 17.77
CA ASN A 386 16.02 -6.47 17.57
C ASN A 386 16.44 -6.88 16.14
N THR A 387 16.64 -5.91 15.24
CA THR A 387 17.12 -6.19 13.89
C THR A 387 18.65 -6.40 13.85
N PHE A 388 19.14 -7.11 12.84
CA PHE A 388 20.59 -7.30 12.68
C PHE A 388 21.31 -5.96 12.45
N LEU A 389 20.68 -5.04 11.72
CA LEU A 389 21.18 -3.70 11.46
C LEU A 389 21.37 -2.90 12.76
N GLU A 390 20.39 -2.94 13.66
CA GLU A 390 20.51 -2.29 14.98
C GLU A 390 21.76 -2.78 15.71
N LYS A 391 21.91 -4.10 15.83
CA LYS A 391 22.99 -4.74 16.59
C LYS A 391 24.39 -4.49 16.01
N HIS A 392 24.51 -4.37 14.69
CA HIS A 392 25.83 -4.35 14.01
C HIS A 392 26.23 -2.99 13.41
N GLY A 393 25.28 -2.07 13.21
CA GLY A 393 25.60 -0.77 12.63
C GLY A 393 24.78 0.40 13.13
N GLY A 394 23.66 0.14 13.83
CA GLY A 394 22.75 1.18 14.30
C GLY A 394 22.49 2.23 13.23
N GLN A 395 22.64 3.50 13.58
CA GLN A 395 22.46 4.64 12.67
C GLN A 395 23.78 5.13 12.02
N LYS A 396 24.89 4.39 12.16
CA LYS A 396 26.23 4.82 11.70
C LYS A 396 26.24 5.21 10.22
N TYR A 397 25.79 4.32 9.35
CA TYR A 397 25.83 4.53 7.89
C TYR A 397 24.78 5.54 7.43
N PHE A 398 23.60 5.53 8.06
CA PHE A 398 22.59 6.58 7.88
C PHE A 398 23.16 7.97 8.13
N HIS A 399 23.79 8.21 9.29
CA HIS A 399 24.38 9.51 9.61
C HIS A 399 25.55 9.88 8.70
N LYS A 400 26.42 8.91 8.40
CA LYS A 400 27.58 9.10 7.52
C LYS A 400 27.17 9.62 6.13
N ASN A 401 26.09 9.09 5.57
CA ASN A 401 25.68 9.36 4.19
C ASN A 401 24.48 10.31 4.06
N LYS A 402 23.88 10.77 5.19
CA LYS A 402 22.69 11.64 5.21
C LYS A 402 22.79 12.85 4.29
N LYS A 403 23.97 13.50 4.25
CA LYS A 403 24.22 14.68 3.39
C LYS A 403 24.13 14.40 1.89
N TYR A 404 24.26 13.15 1.46
CA TYR A 404 24.20 12.76 0.04
C TYR A 404 22.81 12.32 -0.41
N TYR A 405 21.93 11.93 0.52
CA TYR A 405 20.64 11.32 0.21
C TYR A 405 19.81 12.10 -0.82
N TRP A 406 19.65 13.41 -0.63
CA TRP A 406 18.85 14.23 -1.55
C TRP A 406 19.46 14.33 -2.94
N LYS A 407 20.79 14.43 -3.03
CA LYS A 407 21.51 14.42 -4.31
C LYS A 407 21.30 13.09 -5.03
N TRP A 408 21.54 11.97 -4.34
CA TRP A 408 21.39 10.62 -4.90
C TRP A 408 19.96 10.32 -5.33
N ARG A 409 18.99 10.64 -4.48
CA ARG A 409 17.57 10.52 -4.79
C ARG A 409 17.20 11.34 -6.02
N ASN A 410 17.61 12.60 -6.10
CA ASN A 410 17.25 13.47 -7.23
C ASN A 410 17.90 12.99 -8.53
N GLU A 411 19.12 12.47 -8.46
CA GLU A 411 19.79 11.90 -9.63
C GLU A 411 19.05 10.69 -10.20
N ILE A 412 18.62 9.73 -9.37
CA ILE A 412 17.78 8.61 -9.81
C ILE A 412 16.47 9.13 -10.41
N ARG A 413 15.83 10.12 -9.77
CA ARG A 413 14.55 10.65 -10.23
C ARG A 413 14.65 11.31 -11.60
N GLN A 414 15.70 12.09 -11.83
CA GLN A 414 15.89 12.83 -13.08
C GLN A 414 16.43 11.96 -14.21
N LYS A 415 17.42 11.11 -13.93
CA LYS A 415 18.12 10.33 -14.97
C LYS A 415 17.46 9.00 -15.26
N ILE A 416 16.69 8.45 -14.32
CA ILE A 416 16.06 7.14 -14.47
C ILE A 416 14.53 7.24 -14.42
N ASP A 417 13.93 7.68 -13.31
CA ASP A 417 12.46 7.61 -13.17
C ASP A 417 11.72 8.42 -14.23
N ASN A 418 12.15 9.66 -14.51
CA ASN A 418 11.47 10.51 -15.49
C ASN A 418 11.58 9.91 -16.92
N PRO A 419 12.78 9.62 -17.46
CA PRO A 419 12.90 8.92 -18.76
C PRO A 419 12.17 7.57 -18.81
N MET A 420 12.14 6.83 -17.70
CA MET A 420 11.41 5.57 -17.60
C MET A 420 9.91 5.77 -17.69
N LEU A 421 9.37 6.81 -17.05
CA LEU A 421 7.96 7.17 -17.15
C LEU A 421 7.57 7.52 -18.59
N GLU A 422 8.42 8.24 -19.32
CA GLU A 422 8.19 8.55 -20.74
C GLU A 422 8.16 7.29 -21.61
N ARG A 423 9.01 6.30 -21.30
CA ARG A 423 9.04 5.01 -22.01
C ARG A 423 7.78 4.18 -21.74
N ILE A 424 7.33 4.11 -20.49
CA ILE A 424 6.13 3.34 -20.11
C ILE A 424 4.89 3.98 -20.72
N LEU A 425 4.80 5.31 -20.70
CA LEU A 425 3.63 6.08 -21.12
C LEU A 425 4.00 7.21 -22.06
N PRO A 426 4.39 6.93 -23.32
CA PRO A 426 4.70 7.96 -24.30
C PRO A 426 3.56 8.97 -24.46
N LYS A 427 3.89 10.22 -24.80
CA LYS A 427 2.89 11.24 -25.11
C LYS A 427 1.94 10.73 -26.19
N GLY A 428 0.66 11.02 -26.02
CA GLY A 428 -0.42 10.49 -26.87
C GLY A 428 -1.01 9.16 -26.38
N THR A 429 -0.38 8.46 -25.44
CA THR A 429 -0.97 7.26 -24.81
C THR A 429 -2.31 7.61 -24.18
N ILE A 430 -3.34 6.80 -24.42
CA ILE A 430 -4.66 6.96 -23.79
C ILE A 430 -4.75 5.97 -22.62
N LEU A 431 -4.96 6.50 -21.43
CA LEU A 431 -5.31 5.76 -20.23
C LEU A 431 -6.82 5.76 -20.07
N SER A 432 -7.45 4.59 -19.95
CA SER A 432 -8.87 4.47 -19.58
C SER A 432 -9.02 4.08 -18.11
N GLU A 433 -10.25 4.02 -17.60
CA GLU A 433 -10.52 3.66 -16.20
C GLU A 433 -9.85 4.60 -15.18
N VAL A 434 -9.64 5.87 -15.55
CA VAL A 434 -9.03 6.89 -14.70
C VAL A 434 -10.11 7.54 -13.86
N TRP A 435 -9.97 7.52 -12.53
CA TRP A 435 -10.90 8.14 -11.61
C TRP A 435 -10.47 9.56 -11.26
N THR A 436 -11.39 10.53 -11.38
CA THR A 436 -11.22 11.88 -10.86
C THR A 436 -11.37 11.87 -9.34
N GLU A 437 -10.36 12.32 -8.60
CA GLU A 437 -10.27 12.03 -7.17
C GLU A 437 -10.25 13.24 -6.27
N MET A 438 -9.58 14.32 -6.67
CA MET A 438 -9.57 15.56 -5.88
C MET A 438 -9.19 16.77 -6.72
N TYR A 439 -9.50 17.96 -6.21
CA TYR A 439 -9.02 19.22 -6.77
C TYR A 439 -7.85 19.80 -5.96
N ASP A 440 -6.95 20.48 -6.66
CA ASP A 440 -5.94 21.37 -6.08
C ASP A 440 -5.86 22.63 -6.96
N GLY A 441 -6.49 23.72 -6.50
CA GLY A 441 -6.71 24.91 -7.30
C GLY A 441 -7.48 24.59 -8.59
N LYS A 442 -6.96 24.97 -9.75
CA LYS A 442 -7.60 24.70 -11.06
C LYS A 442 -7.17 23.37 -11.70
N THR A 443 -6.68 22.42 -10.90
CA THR A 443 -6.22 21.11 -11.38
C THR A 443 -7.03 20.00 -10.74
N THR A 444 -7.49 19.05 -11.54
CA THR A 444 -8.07 17.79 -11.07
C THR A 444 -6.99 16.72 -11.05
N PHE A 445 -6.78 16.12 -9.88
CA PHE A 445 -5.91 14.96 -9.72
C PHE A 445 -6.71 13.67 -9.82
N CYS A 446 -6.16 12.74 -10.60
CA CYS A 446 -6.81 11.50 -10.99
C CYS A 446 -5.85 10.32 -10.85
N ARG A 447 -6.38 9.10 -10.73
CA ARG A 447 -5.60 7.85 -10.73
C ARG A 447 -6.41 6.71 -11.34
N GLN A 448 -5.75 5.74 -11.98
CA GLN A 448 -6.35 4.41 -12.15
C GLN A 448 -6.31 3.69 -10.81
N MET A 449 -7.34 2.93 -10.43
CA MET A 449 -7.31 2.14 -9.20
C MET A 449 -6.35 0.96 -9.35
N GLY A 450 -5.65 0.59 -8.27
CA GLY A 450 -4.70 -0.54 -8.27
C GLY A 450 -3.55 -0.34 -7.30
N THR A 451 -2.51 -1.17 -7.41
CA THR A 451 -1.29 -1.14 -6.62
C THR A 451 -0.39 0.02 -7.06
N TYR A 452 -0.15 0.97 -6.15
CA TYR A 452 0.71 2.15 -6.35
C TYR A 452 0.45 2.94 -7.66
N PRO A 453 -0.78 3.43 -7.83
CA PRO A 453 -1.19 4.07 -9.07
C PRO A 453 -0.47 5.39 -9.33
N LEU A 454 -0.29 5.72 -10.62
CA LEU A 454 0.28 7.01 -11.00
C LEU A 454 -0.73 8.11 -10.77
N VAL A 455 -0.26 9.23 -10.23
CA VAL A 455 -1.04 10.46 -10.15
C VAL A 455 -1.03 11.12 -11.52
N ILE A 456 -2.21 11.55 -11.97
CA ILE A 456 -2.43 12.26 -13.22
C ILE A 456 -3.02 13.62 -12.88
N GLY A 457 -2.36 14.71 -13.29
CA GLY A 457 -2.89 16.07 -13.17
C GLY A 457 -3.52 16.50 -14.49
N ILE A 458 -4.78 16.94 -14.43
CA ILE A 458 -5.51 17.48 -15.58
C ILE A 458 -5.91 18.92 -15.26
N LYS A 459 -5.64 19.85 -16.16
CA LYS A 459 -6.06 21.25 -16.00
C LYS A 459 -7.58 21.35 -16.14
N GLY A 460 -8.22 22.06 -15.22
CA GLY A 460 -9.68 22.18 -15.12
C GLY A 460 -10.26 21.48 -13.89
N ARG A 461 -11.52 21.79 -13.59
CA ARG A 461 -12.34 21.19 -12.53
C ARG A 461 -13.28 20.16 -13.17
N ILE A 462 -12.80 18.94 -13.35
CA ILE A 462 -13.60 17.83 -13.89
C ILE A 462 -14.36 17.19 -12.72
N PRO A 463 -15.67 16.94 -12.84
CA PRO A 463 -16.46 16.37 -11.75
C PRO A 463 -15.77 15.16 -11.09
N LEU A 464 -15.66 15.20 -9.75
CA LEU A 464 -15.00 14.16 -8.97
C LEU A 464 -15.82 12.86 -8.95
N LYS A 465 -15.15 11.75 -8.61
CA LYS A 465 -15.70 10.40 -8.51
C LYS A 465 -16.29 9.88 -9.82
N GLN A 466 -15.77 10.37 -10.95
CA GLN A 466 -16.13 9.92 -12.29
C GLN A 466 -14.97 9.16 -12.92
N LYS A 467 -15.33 8.22 -13.81
CA LYS A 467 -14.38 7.46 -14.61
C LYS A 467 -14.26 8.12 -15.97
N ILE A 468 -13.03 8.43 -16.37
CA ILE A 468 -12.70 9.15 -17.61
C ILE A 468 -11.58 8.45 -18.38
N LYS A 469 -11.41 8.84 -19.64
CA LYS A 469 -10.20 8.55 -20.41
C LYS A 469 -9.30 9.79 -20.43
N VAL A 470 -7.99 9.55 -20.40
CA VAL A 470 -6.99 10.61 -20.33
C VAL A 470 -5.87 10.34 -21.33
N ARG A 471 -5.59 11.31 -22.19
CA ARG A 471 -4.41 11.29 -23.05
C ARG A 471 -3.20 11.87 -22.30
N VAL A 472 -2.07 11.19 -22.38
CA VAL A 472 -0.81 11.64 -21.79
C VAL A 472 -0.23 12.80 -22.59
N MET A 473 -0.04 13.95 -21.96
CA MET A 473 0.49 15.17 -22.60
C MET A 473 1.93 15.49 -22.17
N GLY A 474 2.31 15.06 -20.98
CA GLY A 474 3.64 15.26 -20.46
C GLY A 474 3.81 14.66 -19.09
N TYR A 475 4.91 15.03 -18.45
CA TYR A 475 5.36 14.40 -17.22
C TYR A 475 5.80 15.46 -16.23
N MET A 476 5.60 15.14 -14.96
CA MET A 476 6.26 15.76 -13.83
C MET A 476 7.20 14.72 -13.21
N LEU A 477 7.85 15.05 -12.09
CA LEU A 477 8.89 14.18 -11.51
C LEU A 477 8.46 12.72 -11.27
N ARG A 478 7.19 12.46 -10.90
CA ARG A 478 6.64 11.11 -10.64
C ARG A 478 5.17 10.98 -11.04
N SER A 479 4.66 11.90 -11.84
CA SER A 479 3.24 12.00 -12.18
C SER A 479 3.09 12.44 -13.62
N ILE A 480 1.90 12.24 -14.16
CA ILE A 480 1.59 12.53 -15.55
C ILE A 480 0.80 13.83 -15.62
N VAL A 481 1.01 14.60 -16.68
CA VAL A 481 0.11 15.66 -17.11
C VAL A 481 -0.77 15.10 -18.22
N GLY A 482 -2.08 15.17 -18.04
CA GLY A 482 -3.04 14.61 -18.98
C GLY A 482 -4.10 15.59 -19.44
N GLU A 483 -4.83 15.20 -20.48
CA GLU A 483 -6.03 15.87 -20.97
C GLU A 483 -7.16 14.86 -21.15
N THR A 484 -8.41 15.26 -20.90
CA THR A 484 -9.58 14.40 -21.10
C THR A 484 -9.81 14.10 -22.56
N VAL A 485 -10.22 12.88 -22.86
CA VAL A 485 -10.65 12.46 -24.21
C VAL A 485 -11.94 11.67 -24.14
N GLU A 486 -12.70 11.65 -25.23
CA GLU A 486 -13.98 10.93 -25.36
C GLU A 486 -13.82 9.39 -25.34
#